data_AF-A0AAW5A614-F1
#
_entry.id   AF-A0AAW5A614-F1
#
_cell.length_a   1.000
_cell.length_b   1.000
_cell.length_c   1.000
_cell.angle_alpha   90.00
_cell.angle_beta   90.00
_cell.angle_gamma   90.00
#
_symmetry.space_group_name_H-M   'P 1'
#
loop_
_entity.id
_entity.type
_entity.pdbx_description
1 polymer ?
#
loop_
_entity_poly.entity_id
_entity_poly.type
_entity_poly.pdbx_seq_one_letter_code
_entity_poly.pdbx_strand_id
1 'polypeptide(L)' 'MGWNLWVSHLFYNLYFVNTLETNPTSGKYLIDIDGSLSINHLQRLPGKKLAMSFGDSSIEVAQEDIRVIGRVAVTIDKE' A
#
# COMPACT_ATOMS: atom_id res chain seq x y z
N MET A 1 4.42 -37.84 -28.28
CA MET A 1 4.66 -36.39 -28.21
C MET A 1 3.52 -35.77 -27.41
N GLY A 2 3.70 -35.59 -26.10
CA GLY A 2 2.74 -34.92 -25.23
C GLY A 2 3.30 -33.56 -24.86
N TRP A 3 2.59 -32.49 -25.22
CA TRP A 3 2.99 -31.12 -24.88
C TRP A 3 2.55 -30.82 -23.44
N ASN A 4 3.51 -30.65 -22.53
CA ASN A 4 3.26 -30.13 -21.19
C ASN A 4 3.15 -28.60 -21.27
N LEU A 5 1.95 -28.06 -21.08
CA LEU A 5 1.74 -26.63 -20.84
C LEU A 5 1.94 -26.34 -19.35
N TRP A 6 3.10 -25.83 -18.99
CA TRP A 6 3.33 -25.22 -17.68
C TRP A 6 2.67 -23.84 -17.69
N VAL A 7 1.48 -23.73 -17.09
CA VAL A 7 0.88 -22.41 -16.81
C VAL A 7 1.55 -21.87 -15.55
N SER A 8 2.48 -20.93 -15.73
CA SER A 8 3.05 -20.17 -14.60
C SER A 8 1.95 -19.26 -14.04
N HIS A 9 1.49 -19.54 -12.82
CA HIS A 9 0.61 -18.63 -12.09
C HIS A 9 1.45 -17.38 -11.75
N LEU A 10 1.09 -16.25 -12.34
CA LEU A 10 1.63 -14.96 -11.92
C LEU A 10 0.80 -14.53 -10.71
N PHE A 11 1.35 -14.71 -9.51
CA PHE A 11 0.77 -14.18 -8.27
C PHE A 11 1.02 -12.67 -8.24
N TYR A 12 0.05 -11.90 -8.72
CA TYR A 12 0.06 -10.45 -8.61
C TYR A 12 -1.24 -9.98 -7.96
N ASN A 13 -1.13 -8.95 -7.14
CA ASN A 13 -2.27 -8.28 -6.53
C ASN A 13 -2.58 -7.02 -7.33
N LEU A 14 -3.86 -6.75 -7.59
CA LEU A 14 -4.31 -5.51 -8.19
C LEU A 14 -4.93 -4.62 -7.11
N TYR A 15 -4.52 -3.35 -7.07
CA TYR A 15 -5.03 -2.37 -6.11
C TYR A 15 -5.78 -1.25 -6.85
N PHE A 16 -7.01 -0.97 -6.43
CA PHE A 16 -7.75 0.20 -6.86
C PHE A 16 -7.56 1.30 -5.82
N VAL A 17 -7.05 2.45 -6.26
CA VAL A 17 -6.69 3.57 -5.38
C VAL A 17 -7.64 4.75 -5.63
N ASN A 18 -8.35 5.19 -4.58
CA ASN A 18 -9.11 6.43 -4.58
C ASN A 18 -8.16 7.61 -4.36
N THR A 19 -7.82 8.32 -5.43
CA THR A 19 -6.89 9.46 -5.40
C THR A 19 -7.51 10.74 -4.81
N LEU A 20 -8.79 10.73 -4.46
CA LEU A 20 -9.44 11.84 -3.74
C LEU A 20 -9.26 11.72 -2.21
N GLU A 21 -8.94 10.53 -1.70
CA GLU A 21 -8.70 10.28 -0.27
C GLU A 21 -7.20 10.37 0.06
N THR A 22 -6.69 11.60 0.17
CA THR A 22 -5.26 11.87 0.44
C THR A 22 -4.95 12.26 1.89
N ASN A 23 -5.96 12.45 2.73
CA ASN A 23 -5.76 12.72 4.16
C ASN A 23 -5.76 11.41 4.95
N PRO A 24 -4.59 10.90 5.39
CA PRO A 24 -4.48 9.56 5.93
C PRO A 24 -5.06 9.46 7.35
N THR A 25 -6.05 8.58 7.51
CA THR A 25 -6.61 8.16 8.80
C THR A 25 -6.08 6.79 9.21
N SER A 26 -6.91 5.74 9.26
CA SER A 26 -6.49 4.34 9.40
C SER A 26 -6.83 3.57 8.13
N GLY A 27 -5.88 2.79 7.59
CA GLY A 27 -6.11 1.92 6.43
C GLY A 27 -4.91 1.81 5.49
N LYS A 28 -5.11 1.14 4.35
CA LYS A 28 -4.09 0.97 3.30
C LYS A 28 -4.07 2.16 2.33
N TYR A 29 -2.89 2.68 2.04
CA TYR A 29 -2.68 3.81 1.13
C TYR A 29 -1.55 3.51 0.16
N LEU A 30 -1.65 4.05 -1.05
CA LEU A 30 -0.51 4.24 -1.92
C LEU A 30 0.22 5.51 -1.50
N ILE A 31 1.49 5.37 -1.17
CA ILE A 31 2.34 6.47 -0.75
C ILE A 31 3.61 6.53 -1.59
N ASP A 32 4.18 7.73 -1.63
CA ASP A 32 5.50 8.03 -2.16
C ASP A 32 6.37 8.54 -1.01
N ILE A 33 7.52 7.89 -0.80
CA ILE A 33 8.57 8.30 0.13
C ILE A 33 9.86 8.38 -0.69
N ASP A 34 10.42 9.57 -0.84
CA ASP A 34 11.66 9.83 -1.58
C ASP A 34 11.68 9.27 -3.02
N GLY A 35 10.53 9.27 -3.71
CA GLY A 35 10.37 8.73 -5.06
C GLY A 35 10.03 7.24 -5.12
N SER A 36 9.98 6.56 -3.97
CA SER A 36 9.64 5.14 -3.87
C SER A 36 8.15 4.94 -3.58
N LEU A 37 7.44 4.35 -4.53
CA LEU A 37 6.02 4.03 -4.41
C LEU A 37 5.79 2.71 -3.67
N SER A 38 4.90 2.72 -2.68
CA SER A 38 4.54 1.51 -1.93
C SER A 38 3.12 1.57 -1.36
N ILE A 39 2.51 0.39 -1.15
CA ILE A 39 1.22 0.24 -0.46
C ILE A 39 1.51 -0.09 1.00
N ASN A 40 1.12 0.78 1.92
CA ASN A 40 1.33 0.56 3.35
C ASN A 40 0.04 0.78 4.14
N HIS A 41 -0.07 0.07 5.26
CA HIS A 41 -1.08 0.38 6.25
C HIS A 41 -0.59 1.54 7.12
N LEU A 42 -1.37 2.62 7.15
CA LEU A 42 -1.11 3.83 7.92
C LEU A 42 -2.12 3.97 9.04
N GLN A 43 -1.69 4.55 10.16
CA GLN A 43 -2.56 4.96 11.25
C GLN A 43 -2.17 6.36 11.74
N ARG A 44 -3.15 7.27 11.81
CA ARG A 44 -2.98 8.61 12.37
C ARG A 44 -2.58 8.56 13.84
N LEU A 45 -1.50 9.26 14.16
CA LEU A 45 -1.10 9.59 15.52
C LEU A 45 -1.27 11.11 15.77
N PRO A 46 -1.42 11.54 17.03
CA PRO A 46 -1.33 12.95 17.40
C PRO A 46 0.00 13.59 16.95
N GLY A 47 0.02 14.91 16.85
CA GLY A 47 1.24 15.64 16.51
C GLY A 47 1.69 15.51 15.05
N LYS A 48 0.74 15.32 14.12
CA LYS A 48 1.00 15.19 12.66
C LYS A 48 1.89 14.00 12.30
N LYS A 49 1.80 12.91 13.06
CA LYS A 49 2.55 11.67 12.85
C LYS A 49 1.68 10.54 12.32
N LEU A 50 2.34 9.54 11.73
CA LEU A 50 1.73 8.29 11.27
C LEU A 50 2.49 7.11 11.87
N ALA A 51 1.77 6.09 12.29
CA ALA A 51 2.32 4.75 12.40
C ALA A 51 2.16 4.05 11.05
N MET A 52 3.24 3.48 10.52
CA MET A 52 3.25 2.70 9.30
C MET A 52 3.70 1.27 9.62
N SER A 53 2.94 0.28 9.16
CA SER A 53 3.31 -1.13 9.36
C SER A 53 4.56 -1.48 8.54
N PHE A 54 5.53 -2.14 9.18
CA PHE A 54 6.76 -2.63 8.56
C PHE A 54 7.09 -4.02 9.11
N GLY A 55 6.85 -5.05 8.29
CA GLY A 55 6.88 -6.45 8.74
C GLY A 55 5.89 -6.67 9.89
N ASP A 56 6.37 -7.26 10.98
CA ASP A 56 5.59 -7.50 12.21
C ASP A 56 5.58 -6.31 13.18
N SER A 57 6.16 -5.16 12.76
CA SER A 57 6.33 -3.98 13.60
C SER A 57 5.65 -2.74 13.00
N SER A 58 5.73 -1.62 13.70
CA SER A 58 5.31 -0.32 13.18
C SER A 58 6.40 0.70 13.40
N ILE A 59 6.62 1.55 12.41
CA ILE A 59 7.51 2.70 12.49
C ILE A 59 6.71 3.99 12.57
N GLU A 60 7.22 4.97 13.30
CA GLU A 60 6.65 6.32 13.30
C GLU A 60 7.27 7.12 12.14
N VAL A 61 6.42 7.81 11.39
CA VAL A 61 6.80 8.68 10.27
C VAL A 61 6.11 10.03 10.42
N ALA A 62 6.82 11.12 10.14
CA ALA A 62 6.19 12.43 10.08
C ALA A 62 5.30 12.50 8.84
N GLN A 63 4.13 13.14 8.95
CA GLN A 63 3.22 13.25 7.80
C GLN A 63 3.83 14.05 6.64
N GLU A 64 4.75 14.97 6.92
CA GLU A 64 5.42 15.80 5.92
C GLU A 64 6.47 15.05 5.10
N ASP A 65 7.00 13.94 5.64
CA ASP A 65 8.01 13.11 4.96
C ASP A 65 7.39 12.13 3.94
N ILE A 66 6.05 12.03 3.91
CA ILE A 66 5.36 11.14 3.00
C ILE A 66 4.37 11.91 2.14
N ARG A 67 4.28 11.52 0.86
CA ARG A 67 3.19 11.95 -0.01
C ARG A 67 2.16 10.85 -0.13
N VAL A 68 0.96 11.10 0.39
CA VAL A 68 -0.18 10.19 0.20
C VAL A 68 -0.81 10.43 -1.17
N ILE A 69 -0.78 9.41 -2.04
CA ILE A 69 -1.34 9.48 -3.38
C ILE A 69 -2.84 9.16 -3.35
N GLY A 70 -3.25 8.23 -2.50
CA GLY A 70 -4.66 7.89 -2.32
C GLY A 70 -4.85 6.64 -1.47
N ARG A 71 -6.09 6.40 -1.06
CA ARG A 71 -6.47 5.24 -0.26
C ARG A 71 -6.79 4.04 -1.15
N VAL A 72 -6.36 2.85 -0.74
CA VAL A 72 -6.78 1.60 -1.41
C VAL A 72 -8.26 1.36 -1.11
N ALA A 73 -9.06 1.33 -2.16
CA ALA A 73 -10.49 1.04 -2.10
C ALA A 73 -10.77 -0.47 -2.23
N VAL A 74 -10.01 -1.15 -3.10
CA VAL A 74 -10.18 -2.58 -3.40
C VAL A 74 -8.82 -3.23 -3.61
N THR A 75 -8.65 -4.45 -3.11
CA THR A 75 -7.54 -5.37 -3.46
C THR A 75 -8.16 -6.58 -4.16
N ILE A 76 -7.61 -6.96 -5.30
CA ILE A 76 -7.97 -8.18 -6.01
C ILE A 76 -6.73 -9.08 -6.00
N ASP A 77 -6.85 -10.18 -5.29
CA ASP A 77 -5.86 -11.24 -5.27
C ASP A 77 -6.32 -12.29 -6.29
N LYS A 78 -5.47 -12.58 -7.28
CA LYS A 78 -5.78 -13.61 -8.27
C LYS A 78 -5.27 -14.95 -7.74
N GLU A 79 -6.21 -15.80 -7.35
CA GLU A 79 -5.96 -17.23 -7.04
C GLU A 79 -5.65 -18.03 -8.31
#